data_AF-A0A6J4MP46-F1
#
_entry.id   AF-A0A6J4MP46-F1
#
_cell.length_a   1.000
_cell.length_b   1.000
_cell.length_c   1.000
_cell.angle_alpha   90.00
_cell.angle_beta   90.00
_cell.angle_gamma   90.00
#
_symmetry.space_group_name_H-M   'P 1'
#
loop_
_entity.id
_entity.type
_entity.pdbx_description
1 polymer ?
#
loop_
_entity_poly.entity_id
_entity_poly.type
_entity_poly.pdbx_seq_one_letter_code
_entity_poly.pdbx_strand_id
1 'polypeptide(L)' 'MKNITLAMDDKVLEEARVYAAKRGTTVNALVRDFLNGIAAQEDKTERARRRLRELMERTSLEVGPVTWKRDDLHDR' A
#
# COMPACT_ATOMS: atom_id res chain seq x y z
N MET A 1 -13.80 16.55 -6.30
CA MET A 1 -12.84 15.69 -7.04
C MET A 1 -11.96 16.59 -7.90
N LYS A 2 -10.68 16.26 -8.06
CA LYS A 2 -9.76 16.97 -8.97
C LYS A 2 -9.60 16.13 -10.24
N ASN A 3 -9.53 16.79 -11.39
CA ASN A 3 -9.32 16.14 -12.69
C ASN A 3 -7.84 16.18 -13.06
N ILE A 4 -7.38 15.13 -13.74
CA ILE A 4 -6.05 15.06 -14.33
C ILE A 4 -6.21 14.83 -15.84
N THR A 5 -5.38 15.50 -16.64
CA THR A 5 -5.27 15.26 -18.07
C THR A 5 -3.96 14.51 -18.31
N LEU A 6 -4.04 13.36 -18.97
CA LEU A 6 -2.88 12.51 -19.25
C LEU A 6 -2.75 12.34 -20.76
N ALA A 7 -1.61 12.72 -21.31
CA ALA A 7 -1.25 12.37 -22.68
C ALA A 7 -0.69 10.95 -22.70
N MET A 8 -1.15 10.13 -23.65
CA MET A 8 -0.64 8.78 -23.87
C MET A 8 -0.77 8.43 -25.35
N ASP A 9 -0.07 7.36 -25.75
CA ASP A 9 -0.16 6.83 -27.10
C ASP A 9 -1.58 6.33 -27.40
N ASP A 10 -2.10 6.68 -28.60
CA ASP A 10 -3.47 6.36 -29.02
C ASP A 10 -3.71 4.84 -29.06
N LYS A 11 -2.72 4.05 -29.44
CA LYS A 11 -2.83 2.59 -29.49
C LYS A 11 -2.98 2.03 -28.08
N VAL A 12 -2.23 2.56 -27.12
CA VAL A 12 -2.33 2.16 -25.71
C VAL A 12 -3.69 2.52 -25.13
N LEU A 13 -4.21 3.71 -25.44
CA LEU A 13 -5.54 4.12 -24.99
C LEU A 13 -6.64 3.21 -25.53
N GLU A 14 -6.53 2.79 -26.79
CA GLU A 14 -7.51 1.89 -27.40
C GLU A 14 -7.47 0.48 -26.80
N GLU A 15 -6.28 -0.08 -26.60
CA GLU A 15 -6.12 -1.36 -25.91
C GLU A 15 -6.66 -1.30 -24.48
N ALA A 16 -6.42 -0.20 -23.75
CA ALA A 16 -6.94 0.02 -22.41
C ALA A 16 -8.47 0.11 -22.39
N ARG A 17 -9.11 0.74 -23.39
CA ARG A 17 -10.57 0.77 -23.52
C ARG A 17 -11.15 -0.62 -23.73
N VAL A 18 -10.58 -1.42 -24.63
CA VAL A 18 -11.00 -2.81 -24.85
C VAL A 18 -10.83 -3.63 -23.58
N TYR A 19 -9.70 -3.48 -22.89
CA TYR A 19 -9.43 -4.16 -21.62
C TYR A 19 -10.46 -3.80 -20.53
N ALA A 20 -10.80 -2.52 -20.41
CA ALA A 20 -11.78 -2.01 -19.45
C ALA A 20 -13.19 -2.51 -19.77
N ALA A 21 -13.60 -2.45 -21.03
CA ALA A 21 -14.89 -2.93 -21.49
C ALA A 21 -15.09 -4.42 -21.21
N LYS A 22 -14.07 -5.26 -21.47
CA LYS A 22 -14.08 -6.69 -21.15
C LYS A 22 -14.30 -6.99 -19.65
N ARG A 23 -14.00 -6.03 -18.77
CA ARG A 23 -14.15 -6.14 -17.31
C ARG A 23 -15.35 -5.36 -16.77
N GLY A 24 -16.19 -4.79 -17.64
CA GLY A 24 -17.33 -3.98 -17.22
C GLY A 24 -16.92 -2.71 -16.48
N THR A 25 -15.75 -2.15 -16.79
CA THR A 25 -15.21 -0.94 -16.15
C THR A 25 -14.77 0.10 -17.18
N THR A 26 -14.19 1.22 -16.72
CA THR A 26 -13.71 2.31 -17.58
C THR A 26 -12.21 2.54 -17.38
N VAL A 27 -11.54 3.13 -18.36
CA VAL A 27 -10.12 3.53 -18.24
C VAL A 27 -9.92 4.46 -17.04
N ASN A 28 -10.83 5.39 -16.81
CA ASN A 28 -10.76 6.29 -15.64
C ASN A 28 -10.88 5.54 -14.32
N ALA A 29 -11.71 4.50 -14.25
CA ALA A 29 -11.79 3.66 -13.05
C ALA A 29 -10.47 2.90 -12.83
N LEU A 30 -9.89 2.31 -13.89
CA LEU A 30 -8.59 1.64 -13.80
C LEU A 30 -7.47 2.58 -13.32
N VAL A 31 -7.39 3.79 -13.87
CA VAL A 31 -6.41 4.79 -13.44
C VAL A 31 -6.64 5.18 -11.98
N ARG A 32 -7.90 5.38 -11.57
CA ARG A 32 -8.24 5.72 -10.18
C ARG A 32 -7.83 4.61 -9.22
N ASP A 33 -8.13 3.36 -9.55
CA ASP A 33 -7.81 2.20 -8.73
C ASP A 33 -6.30 2.02 -8.60
N PHE A 34 -5.57 2.19 -9.70
CA PHE A 34 -4.11 2.14 -9.69
C PHE A 34 -3.50 3.23 -8.79
N LEU A 35 -3.92 4.49 -8.95
CA LEU A 35 -3.42 5.60 -8.14
C LEU A 35 -3.79 5.46 -6.66
N ASN A 36 -5.00 4.97 -6.36
CA ASN A 36 -5.40 4.64 -5.00
C ASN A 36 -4.54 3.53 -4.39
N GLY A 37 -4.17 2.53 -5.19
CA GLY A 37 -3.26 1.45 -4.77
C GLY A 37 -1.89 1.98 -4.36
N ILE A 38 -1.31 2.88 -5.16
CA ILE A 38 -0.04 3.56 -4.83
C ILE A 38 -0.16 4.33 -3.52
N ALA A 39 -1.17 5.21 -3.42
CA ALA A 39 -1.37 6.06 -2.24
C ALA A 39 -1.60 5.23 -0.97
N ALA A 40 -2.38 4.15 -1.07
CA ALA A 40 -2.66 3.26 0.06
C ALA A 40 -1.40 2.51 0.54
N GLN A 41 -0.50 2.14 -0.38
CA GLN A 41 0.75 1.45 -0.04
C GLN A 41 1.74 2.38 0.67
N GLU A 42 1.88 3.62 0.20
CA GLU A 42 2.66 4.65 0.87
C GLU A 42 2.09 4.92 2.27
N ASP A 43 0.77 5.08 2.38
CA ASP A 43 0.09 5.32 3.65
C ASP A 43 0.21 4.13 4.63
N LYS A 44 0.20 2.87 4.15
CA LYS A 44 0.47 1.71 5.04
C LYS A 44 1.87 1.76 5.64
N THR A 45 2.87 2.05 4.82
CA THR A 45 4.27 2.08 5.28
C THR A 45 4.50 3.25 6.23
N GLU A 46 3.99 4.43 5.89
CA GLU A 46 4.09 5.60 6.76
C GLU A 46 3.29 5.45 8.05
N ARG A 47 2.10 4.84 8.01
CA ARG A 47 1.35 4.50 9.24
C ARG A 47 2.09 3.53 10.12
N ALA A 48 2.73 2.49 9.56
CA ALA A 48 3.51 1.54 10.33
C ALA A 48 4.73 2.23 10.99
N ARG A 49 5.43 3.09 10.25
CA ARG A 49 6.54 3.90 10.78
C ARG A 49 6.10 4.84 11.88
N ARG A 50 5.00 5.57 11.67
CA ARG A 50 4.43 6.48 12.68
C ARG A 50 4.05 5.73 13.95
N ARG A 51 3.33 4.61 13.82
CA ARG A 51 2.94 3.76 14.95
C ARG A 51 4.15 3.21 15.70
N LEU A 52 5.21 2.82 15.00
CA LEU A 52 6.44 2.37 15.62
C LEU A 52 7.09 3.51 16.43
N ARG A 53 7.21 4.72 15.87
CA ARG A 53 7.74 5.88 16.59
C ARG A 53 6.91 6.22 17.83
N GLU A 54 5.59 6.29 17.70
CA GLU A 54 4.68 6.53 18.83
C GLU A 54 4.88 5.48 19.94
N LEU A 55 5.11 4.21 19.58
CA LEU A 55 5.35 3.14 20.54
C LEU A 55 6.72 3.27 21.19
N MET A 56 7.76 3.66 20.45
CA MET A 56 9.09 3.94 20.99
C MET A 56 9.10 5.15 21.92
N GLU A 57 8.30 6.19 21.63
CA GLU A 57 8.19 7.38 22.46
C GLU A 57 7.41 7.12 23.75
N ARG A 58 6.37 6.28 23.69
CA ARG A 58 5.51 6.01 24.85
C ARG A 58 6.02 4.91 25.77
N THR A 59 7.02 4.15 25.37
CA THR A 59 7.48 2.98 26.13
C THR A 59 8.99 3.03 26.31
N SER A 60 9.50 2.88 27.54
CA SER A 60 10.90 2.47 27.71
C SER A 60 10.97 1.01 27.25
N LEU A 61 11.67 0.75 26.16
CA LEU A 61 11.84 -0.60 25.60
C LEU A 61 12.74 -1.44 26.52
N GLU A 62 12.22 -1.83 27.68
CA GLU A 62 12.93 -2.68 28.64
C GLU A 62 12.62 -4.15 28.37
N VAL A 63 13.62 -4.86 27.85
CA VAL A 63 13.52 -6.29 27.52
C VAL A 63 13.62 -7.18 28.77
N GLY A 64 14.13 -6.65 29.88
CA GLY A 64 14.47 -7.43 31.07
C GLY A 64 15.58 -8.46 30.79
N PRO A 65 15.89 -9.35 31.75
CA PRO A 65 16.83 -10.43 31.54
C PRO A 65 16.33 -11.39 30.45
N VAL A 66 17.12 -11.59 29.39
CA VAL A 66 16.81 -12.55 28.33
C VAL A 66 17.05 -13.97 28.84
N THR A 67 15.97 -14.69 29.16
CA THR A 67 16.02 -16.07 29.69
C THR A 67 15.58 -17.13 28.69
N TRP A 68 15.06 -16.71 27.54
CA TRP A 68 14.54 -17.56 26.48
C TRP A 68 15.64 -17.91 25.45
N LYS A 69 15.59 -19.11 24.89
CA LYS A 69 16.33 -19.50 23.69
C LYS A 69 15.41 -19.43 22.47
N ARG A 70 15.99 -19.29 21.28
CA ARG A 70 15.24 -19.17 20.01
C ARG A 70 14.26 -20.33 19.81
N ASP A 71 14.68 -21.54 20.19
CA ASP A 71 13.88 -22.76 20.01
C ASP A 71 12.63 -22.75 20.92
N ASP A 72 12.72 -22.16 22.12
CA ASP A 72 11.59 -22.02 23.05
C ASP A 72 10.48 -21.08 22.51
N LEU A 73 10.77 -20.24 21.52
CA LEU A 73 9.83 -19.26 20.94
C LEU A 73 9.01 -19.82 19.76
N HIS A 74 9.40 -20.98 19.23
CA HIS A 74 8.79 -21.58 18.05
C HIS A 74 7.81 -22.71 18.38
N ASP A 75 7.70 -23.09 19.65
CA ASP A 75 6.72 -24.07 20.13
C ASP A 75 5.33 -23.42 20.22
N ARG A 76 4.65 -23.35 19.07
CA ARG A 76 3.21 -23.08 18.96
C ARG A 76 2.56 -24.01 17.95
#